data_AF-A0A183F3G1-F1
#
_entry.id   AF-A0A183F3G1-F1
#
_cell.length_a   1.000
_cell.length_b   1.000
_cell.length_c   1.000
_cell.angle_alpha   90.00
_cell.angle_beta   90.00
_cell.angle_gamma   90.00
#
_symmetry.space_group_name_H-M   'P 1'
#
loop_
_entity.id
_entity.type
_entity.pdbx_description
1 polymer ?
#
loop_
_entity_poly.entity_id
_entity_poly.type
_entity_poly.pdbx_seq_one_letter_code
_entity_poly.pdbx_strand_id
1 'polypeptide(L)'
;MPPGSTATIACELEEGDHLHSLVWLKNGQRIAFNDPNKIEHVVNGLKHYLVIHDTSPKDTGLYSVSISNTEFRVAHLAVNDLATASQSLRRKRISNTSLH
;
A
#
# COMPACT_ATOMS: atom_id res chain seq x y z
N MET A 1 0.66 2.04 7.41
CA MET A 1 -0.75 2.48 7.39
C MET A 1 -1.54 1.68 8.42
N PRO A 2 -2.51 2.28 9.13
CA PRO A 2 -3.39 1.54 10.04
C PRO A 2 -4.41 0.68 9.26
N PRO A 3 -4.87 -0.46 9.79
CA PRO A 3 -5.98 -1.20 9.22
C PRO A 3 -7.26 -0.35 9.13
N GLY A 4 -8.14 -0.65 8.18
CA GLY A 4 -9.38 0.08 7.93
C GLY A 4 -9.22 1.38 7.14
N SER A 5 -7.99 1.85 6.92
CA SER A 5 -7.73 3.04 6.11
C SER A 5 -7.76 2.74 4.61
N THR A 6 -7.89 3.78 3.78
CA THR A 6 -7.71 3.69 2.32
C THR A 6 -6.27 4.04 1.95
N ALA A 7 -5.61 3.18 1.17
CA ALA A 7 -4.30 3.44 0.61
C ALA A 7 -4.40 3.73 -0.89
N THR A 8 -3.68 4.73 -1.37
CA THR A 8 -3.59 5.06 -2.80
C THR A 8 -2.15 5.01 -3.25
N ILE A 9 -1.88 4.23 -4.30
CA ILE A 9 -0.55 4.13 -4.93
C ILE A 9 -0.67 4.77 -6.31
N ALA A 10 0.14 5.80 -6.56
CA ALA A 10 0.14 6.51 -7.83
C ALA A 10 1.34 6.09 -8.68
N CYS A 11 1.11 5.98 -9.99
CA CYS A 11 2.12 5.78 -11.02
C CYS A 11 1.79 6.72 -12.18
N GLU A 12 2.79 7.44 -12.70
CA GLU A 12 2.63 8.36 -13.83
C GLU A 12 3.50 7.85 -14.98
N LEU A 13 2.93 7.78 -16.18
CA LEU A 13 3.59 7.29 -17.39
C LEU A 13 4.19 8.43 -18.20
N GLU A 14 5.23 8.13 -18.98
CA GLU A 14 5.77 9.03 -20.00
C GLU A 14 4.93 9.00 -21.28
N GLU A 15 5.02 10.06 -22.10
CA GLU A 15 4.31 10.19 -23.38
C GLU A 15 4.42 9.01 -24.33
N GLY A 16 5.59 8.36 -24.34
CA GLY A 16 5.83 7.17 -25.14
C GLY A 16 5.08 5.91 -24.67
N ASP A 17 4.71 5.85 -23.38
CA ASP A 17 4.18 4.63 -22.76
C ASP A 17 2.65 4.60 -22.67
N HIS A 18 1.96 5.64 -23.13
CA HIS A 18 0.49 5.77 -23.04
C HIS A 18 -0.28 4.72 -23.85
N LEU A 19 0.35 4.16 -24.88
CA LEU A 19 -0.25 3.13 -25.72
C LEU A 19 -0.12 1.73 -25.11
N HIS A 20 0.67 1.59 -24.04
CA HIS A 20 0.93 0.31 -23.41
C HIS A 20 -0.07 0.04 -22.28
N SER A 21 -0.59 -1.19 -22.23
CA SER A 21 -1.47 -1.62 -21.16
C SER A 21 -0.68 -1.81 -19.87
N LEU A 22 -0.91 -0.94 -18.89
CA LEU A 22 -0.36 -1.06 -17.54
C LEU A 22 -1.10 -2.15 -16.75
N VAL A 23 -0.32 -3.04 -16.13
CA VAL A 23 -0.84 -4.08 -15.24
C VAL A 23 -0.29 -3.88 -13.83
N TRP A 24 -1.17 -3.77 -12.83
CA TRP A 24 -0.75 -3.74 -11.43
C TRP A 24 -0.40 -5.14 -10.93
N LEU A 25 0.68 -5.23 -10.16
CA LEU A 25 1.13 -6.43 -9.49
C LEU A 25 1.31 -6.18 -7.99
N LYS A 26 1.08 -7.24 -7.22
CA LYS A 26 1.39 -7.32 -5.80
C LYS A 26 2.25 -8.55 -5.58
N ASN A 27 3.45 -8.35 -5.04
CA ASN A 27 4.45 -9.42 -4.84
C ASN A 27 4.71 -10.23 -6.12
N GLY A 28 4.76 -9.56 -7.28
CA GLY A 28 4.94 -10.18 -8.60
C GLY A 28 3.71 -10.88 -9.17
N GLN A 29 2.56 -10.89 -8.47
CA GLN A 29 1.32 -11.47 -8.97
C GLN A 29 0.36 -10.38 -9.45
N ARG A 30 -0.25 -10.59 -10.62
CA ARG A 30 -1.26 -9.68 -11.18
C ARG A 30 -2.42 -9.48 -10.21
N ILE A 31 -2.77 -8.20 -9.99
CA ILE A 31 -3.95 -7.82 -9.22
C ILE A 31 -5.20 -8.00 -10.09
N ALA A 32 -6.21 -8.62 -9.54
CA ALA A 32 -7.54 -8.73 -10.14
C ALA A 32 -8.48 -7.69 -9.53
N PHE A 33 -9.17 -6.94 -10.37
CA PHE A 33 -10.13 -5.90 -9.97
C PHE A 33 -11.56 -6.46 -9.92
N ASN A 34 -11.75 -7.51 -9.14
CA ASN A 34 -13.03 -8.24 -9.09
C ASN A 34 -14.02 -7.63 -8.09
N ASP A 35 -13.53 -6.89 -7.10
CA ASP A 35 -14.36 -6.21 -6.09
C ASP A 35 -13.98 -4.72 -6.02
N PRO A 36 -14.79 -3.83 -6.62
CA PRO A 36 -14.51 -2.40 -6.62
C PRO A 36 -14.59 -1.78 -5.20
N ASN A 37 -15.26 -2.43 -4.24
CA ASN A 37 -15.27 -1.94 -2.86
C ASN A 37 -13.96 -2.23 -2.13
N LYS A 38 -13.14 -3.17 -2.64
CA LYS A 38 -11.86 -3.53 -2.04
C LYS A 38 -10.68 -2.89 -2.77
N ILE A 39 -10.70 -2.94 -4.11
CA ILE A 39 -9.59 -2.49 -4.92
C ILE A 39 -10.08 -1.96 -6.26
N GLU A 40 -9.59 -0.78 -6.62
CA GLU A 40 -9.94 -0.12 -7.88
C GLU A 40 -8.70 0.41 -8.58
N HIS A 41 -8.77 0.46 -9.91
CA HIS A 41 -7.78 1.11 -10.76
C HIS A 41 -8.42 2.32 -11.41
N VAL A 42 -7.97 3.50 -11.00
CA VAL A 42 -8.44 4.78 -11.54
C VAL A 42 -7.38 5.34 -12.48
N VAL A 43 -7.80 5.86 -13.63
CA VAL A 43 -6.92 6.45 -14.64
C VAL A 43 -7.34 7.90 -14.90
N ASN A 44 -6.38 8.82 -14.82
CA ASN A 44 -6.57 10.23 -15.16
C ASN A 44 -5.43 10.68 -16.10
N GLY A 45 -5.68 10.61 -17.41
CA GLY A 45 -4.64 10.81 -18.40
C GLY A 45 -3.53 9.78 -18.22
N LEU A 46 -2.34 10.27 -17.85
CA LEU A 46 -1.11 9.48 -17.72
C LEU A 46 -0.92 8.94 -16.30
N LYS A 47 -1.80 9.36 -15.38
CA LYS A 47 -1.74 9.01 -13.97
C LYS A 47 -2.65 7.81 -13.71
N HIS A 48 -2.04 6.73 -13.26
CA HIS A 48 -2.68 5.50 -12.84
C HIS A 48 -2.65 5.42 -11.32
N TYR A 49 -3.81 5.17 -10.72
CA TYR A 49 -3.96 5.04 -9.28
C TYR A 49 -4.48 3.65 -8.95
N LEU A 50 -3.79 2.96 -8.06
CA LEU A 50 -4.30 1.78 -7.38
C LEU A 50 -4.85 2.22 -6.02
N VAL A 51 -6.16 2.13 -5.83
CA VAL A 51 -6.80 2.46 -4.56
C VAL A 51 -7.20 1.16 -3.88
N ILE A 52 -6.79 1.02 -2.62
CA ILE A 52 -7.06 -0.14 -1.77
C ILE A 52 -7.88 0.36 -0.58
N HIS A 53 -9.15 -0.03 -0.54
CA HIS A 53 -10.05 0.31 0.56
C HIS A 53 -9.92 -0.68 1.71
N ASP A 54 -10.36 -0.25 2.89
CA ASP A 54 -10.43 -1.09 4.11
C ASP A 54 -9.18 -1.95 4.29
N THR A 55 -8.02 -1.28 4.36
CA THR A 55 -6.72 -1.96 4.36
C THR A 55 -6.62 -2.94 5.53
N SER A 56 -5.99 -4.08 5.28
CA SER A 56 -5.78 -5.14 6.25
C SER A 56 -4.32 -5.59 6.20
N PRO A 57 -3.81 -6.32 7.21
CA PRO A 57 -2.46 -6.88 7.16
C PRO A 57 -2.19 -7.71 5.89
N LYS A 58 -3.24 -8.31 5.30
CA LYS A 58 -3.15 -9.06 4.03
C LYS A 58 -2.78 -8.17 2.85
N ASP A 59 -3.05 -6.87 2.91
CA ASP A 59 -2.73 -5.91 1.85
C ASP A 59 -1.26 -5.47 1.87
N THR A 60 -0.50 -5.85 2.90
CA THR A 60 0.94 -5.64 2.94
C THR A 60 1.65 -6.33 1.77
N GLY A 61 2.58 -5.63 1.13
CA GLY A 61 3.35 -6.18 0.03
C GLY A 61 4.06 -5.14 -0.82
N LEU A 62 4.86 -5.63 -1.75
CA LEU A 62 5.50 -4.84 -2.80
C LEU A 62 4.54 -4.69 -3.97
N TYR A 63 4.21 -3.45 -4.32
CA TYR A 63 3.37 -3.09 -5.45
C TYR A 63 4.24 -2.60 -6.60
N SER A 64 4.01 -3.19 -7.77
CA SER A 64 4.70 -2.88 -9.01
C SER A 64 3.70 -2.74 -10.17
N VAL A 65 4.18 -2.17 -11.26
CA VAL A 65 3.45 -2.09 -12.52
C VAL A 65 4.23 -2.83 -13.59
N SER A 66 3.55 -3.55 -14.46
CA SER A 66 4.15 -4.12 -15.67
C SER A 66 3.64 -3.38 -16.89
N ILE A 67 4.57 -2.89 -17.69
CA ILE A 67 4.34 -2.16 -18.94
C ILE A 67 5.22 -2.84 -19.98
N SER A 68 4.63 -3.28 -21.09
CA SER A 68 5.37 -3.96 -22.17
C SER A 68 6.27 -5.11 -21.67
N ASN A 69 5.75 -5.90 -20.73
CA ASN A 69 6.44 -7.05 -20.13
C ASN A 69 7.69 -6.69 -19.30
N THR A 70 7.86 -5.42 -18.95
CA THR A 70 8.88 -4.92 -18.02
C THR A 70 8.20 -4.51 -16.72
N GLU A 71 8.72 -4.96 -15.58
CA GLU A 71 8.16 -4.65 -14.25
C GLU A 71 8.92 -3.50 -13.59
N PHE A 72 8.18 -2.54 -13.04
CA PHE A 72 8.68 -1.38 -12.33
C PHE A 72 8.11 -1.36 -10.91
N ARG A 73 8.98 -1.32 -9.90
CA ARG A 73 8.57 -1.23 -8.49
C ARG A 73 8.06 0.17 -8.19
N VAL A 74 6.86 0.27 -7.60
CA VAL A 74 6.22 1.55 -7.29
C VAL A 74 6.26 1.85 -5.80
N ALA A 75 5.81 0.92 -4.96
CA ALA A 75 5.71 1.15 -3.51
C ALA A 75 5.76 -0.13 -2.69
N HIS A 76 6.21 -0.03 -1.44
CA HIS A 76 6.02 -1.08 -0.44
C HIS A 76 4.95 -0.62 0.56
N LEU A 77 3.80 -1.29 0.55
CA LEU A 77 2.72 -1.01 1.50
C LEU A 77 2.89 -1.90 2.73
N ALA A 78 2.89 -1.28 3.92
CA ALA A 78 2.87 -1.98 5.21
C ALA A 78 1.63 -1.56 6.00
N VAL A 79 0.76 -2.51 6.30
CA VAL A 79 -0.47 -2.29 7.07
C VAL A 79 -0.31 -2.89 8.46
N ASN A 80 -0.07 -2.03 9.45
CA ASN A 80 0.20 -2.41 10.83
C ASN A 80 -0.68 -1.59 11.78
N ASP A 81 -1.14 -2.24 12.84
CA ASP A 81 -1.90 -1.60 13.90
C ASP A 81 -0.96 -0.70 14.76
N LEU A 82 -0.90 0.59 14.43
CA LEU A 82 -0.15 1.58 15.22
C LEU A 82 -0.83 1.90 16.57
N ALA A 83 -2.08 1.50 16.80
CA ALA A 83 -2.76 1.67 18.08
C ALA A 83 -2.18 0.73 19.16
N THR A 84 -1.54 -0.38 18.76
CA THR A 84 -0.88 -1.32 19.67
C THR A 84 0.58 -0.93 19.98
N ALA A 85 1.26 -0.23 19.07
CA ALA A 85 2.65 0.21 19.27
C ALA A 85 2.79 1.37 20.26
N SER A 86 1.81 2.27 20.33
CA SER A 86 1.82 3.40 21.26
C SER A 86 1.41 3.02 22.70
N GLN A 87 0.68 1.91 22.89
CA GLN A 87 0.31 1.40 24.22
C GLN A 87 1.46 0.64 24.92
N SER A 88 2.34 -0.03 24.17
CA SER A 88 3.49 -0.74 24.73
C SER A 88 4.66 0.18 25.12
N LEU A 89 4.78 1.36 24.47
CA LEU A 89 5.80 2.37 24.81
C LEU A 89 5.40 3.28 25.99
N ARG A 90 4.11 3.36 26.34
CA ARG A 90 3.62 4.15 27.50
C ARG A 90 3.71 3.43 28.84
N ARG A 91 4.03 2.12 28.88
CA ARG A 91 3.99 1.31 30.10
C ARG A 91 5.34 1.04 30.78
N LYS A 92 6.41 1.75 30.40
CA LYS A 92 7.64 1.82 31.22
C LYS A 92 7.65 3.13 32.02
N ARG A 93 6.78 3.22 33.03
CA ARG A 93 6.97 4.18 34.12
C ARG A 93 8.18 3.67 34.91
N ILE A 94 9.32 4.33 34.78
CA ILE A 94 10.46 4.11 35.69
C ILE A 94 9.99 4.63 37.05
N SER A 95 9.56 3.74 37.93
CA SER A 95 9.30 4.05 39.33
C SER A 95 10.63 4.07 40.07
N ASN A 96 11.17 5.26 40.30
CA ASN A 96 12.25 5.45 41.25
C ASN A 96 11.65 5.47 42.67
N THR A 97 11.53 4.30 43.27
CA THR A 97 11.42 4.19 44.74
C THR A 97 12.76 3.71 45.25
N SER A 98 13.63 4.64 45.64
CA SER A 98 14.76 4.32 46.50
C SER A 98 14.22 4.02 47.89
N LEU A 99 14.32 2.75 48.30
CA LEU A 99 14.08 2.28 49.65
C LEU A 99 15.45 2.14 50.34
N HIS A 100 15.50 2.70 51.54
CA HIS A 100 16.52 2.62 52.60
C HIS A 100 17.76 3.51 52.45
#